data_AF-A0A380BXM0-F1
#
_entry.id   AF-A0A380BXM0-F1
#
_cell.length_a   1.000
_cell.length_b   1.000
_cell.length_c   1.000
_cell.angle_alpha   90.00
_cell.angle_beta   90.00
_cell.angle_gamma   90.00
#
_symmetry.space_group_name_H-M   'P 1'
#
loop_
_entity.id
_entity.type
_entity.pdbx_description
1 polymer ?
#
loop_
_entity_poly.entity_id
_entity_poly.type
_entity_poly.pdbx_seq_one_letter_code
_entity_poly.pdbx_strand_id
1 'polypeptide(L)'
;MQNIVIDNLLIMELVKALGNILTAAVPSTVAYYIGRKVINERKLQSKLDTALGDIAFLLMVENFHCREHLLTQGKSNKLNIRYCVKQETHLVWSGRNTLSRIEKAVVQQQDGDIVKMDKPVRPARMKSRY
;
A
#
# COMPACT_ATOMS: atom_id res chain seq x y z
N MET A 1 31.96 60.60 8.07
CA MET A 1 31.92 59.59 7.00
C MET A 1 32.16 58.16 7.50
N GLN A 2 33.06 57.89 8.46
CA GLN A 2 33.32 56.52 8.97
C GLN A 2 32.10 55.83 9.61
N ASN A 3 31.28 56.53 10.40
CA ASN A 3 30.12 55.89 11.07
C ASN A 3 29.07 55.33 10.08
N ILE A 4 28.82 56.04 8.98
CA ILE A 4 27.87 55.61 7.94
C ILE A 4 28.33 54.32 7.25
N VAL A 5 29.65 54.13 7.10
CA VAL A 5 30.22 52.92 6.48
C VAL A 5 30.08 51.71 7.40
N ILE A 6 30.26 51.91 8.71
CA ILE A 6 30.14 50.85 9.73
C ILE A 6 28.67 50.40 9.86
N ASP A 7 27.72 51.33 9.88
CA ASP A 7 26.29 51.02 9.95
C ASP A 7 25.82 50.23 8.71
N ASN A 8 26.28 50.61 7.52
CA ASN A 8 25.98 49.89 6.29
C ASN A 8 26.60 48.47 6.26
N LEU A 9 27.80 48.30 6.80
CA LEU A 9 28.45 46.98 6.93
C LEU A 9 27.69 46.06 7.90
N LEU A 10 27.22 46.59 9.03
CA LEU A 10 26.44 45.83 10.01
C LEU A 10 25.09 45.38 9.44
N ILE A 11 24.37 46.26 8.72
CA ILE A 11 23.11 45.92 8.06
C ILE A 11 23.33 44.84 7.00
N MET A 12 24.43 44.94 6.22
CA MET A 12 24.75 43.95 5.20
C MET A 12 25.04 42.56 5.81
N GLU A 13 25.83 42.47 6.88
CA GLU A 13 26.11 41.20 7.56
C GLU A 13 24.86 40.60 8.20
N LEU A 14 23.98 41.43 8.77
CA LEU A 14 22.69 40.98 9.30
C LEU A 14 21.80 40.36 8.20
N VAL A 15 21.70 41.02 7.04
CA VAL A 15 20.91 40.53 5.90
C VAL A 15 21.50 39.23 5.35
N LYS A 16 22.83 39.11 5.26
CA LYS A 16 23.49 37.87 4.84
C LYS A 16 23.23 36.71 5.81
N ALA A 17 23.34 36.97 7.12
CA ALA A 17 23.08 35.96 8.14
C ALA A 17 21.63 35.46 8.08
N LEU A 18 20.66 36.38 7.94
CA LEU A 18 19.25 36.04 7.77
C LEU A 18 18.98 35.30 6.46
N GLY A 19 19.60 35.73 5.36
CA GLY A 19 19.51 35.07 4.06
C GLY A 19 20.00 33.62 4.10
N ASN A 20 21.12 33.37 4.77
CA ASN A 20 21.66 32.00 4.92
C ASN A 20 20.73 31.09 5.74
N ILE A 21 20.14 31.61 6.82
CA ILE A 21 19.18 30.86 7.65
C ILE A 21 17.94 30.49 6.83
N LEU A 22 17.36 31.44 6.10
CA LEU A 22 16.18 31.20 5.28
C LEU A 22 16.46 30.23 4.13
N THR A 23 17.64 30.34 3.51
CA THR A 23 18.07 29.44 2.42
C THR A 23 18.20 28.00 2.90
N ALA A 24 18.62 27.77 4.15
CA ALA A 24 18.65 26.44 4.75
C ALA A 24 17.27 25.96 5.22
N ALA A 25 16.44 26.86 5.79
CA ALA A 25 15.16 26.50 6.39
C ALA A 25 14.09 26.09 5.36
N VAL A 26 14.06 26.74 4.19
CA VAL A 26 13.05 26.48 3.16
C VAL A 26 13.16 25.04 2.60
N PRO A 27 14.32 24.54 2.13
CA PRO A 27 14.47 23.16 1.68
C PRO A 27 14.15 22.13 2.78
N SER A 28 14.57 22.38 4.02
CA SER A 28 14.29 21.48 5.15
C SER A 28 12.79 21.35 5.41
N THR A 29 12.06 22.46 5.36
CA THR A 29 10.61 22.47 5.58
C THR A 29 9.89 21.73 4.45
N VAL A 30 10.27 21.99 3.19
CA VAL A 30 9.69 21.32 2.02
C VAL A 30 9.98 19.82 2.06
N ALA A 31 11.23 19.42 2.34
CA ALA A 31 11.62 18.02 2.47
C ALA A 31 10.85 17.31 3.59
N TYR A 32 10.59 17.98 4.71
CA TYR A 32 9.79 17.44 5.81
C TYR A 32 8.35 17.14 5.39
N TYR A 33 7.68 18.07 4.71
CA TYR A 33 6.31 17.87 4.24
C TYR A 33 6.21 16.75 3.19
N ILE A 34 7.12 16.74 2.22
CA ILE A 34 7.17 15.70 1.19
C ILE A 34 7.49 14.34 1.81
N GLY A 35 8.50 14.27 2.68
CA GLY A 35 8.91 13.06 3.37
C GLY A 35 7.76 12.46 4.19
N ARG A 36 7.02 13.30 4.93
CA ARG A 36 5.85 12.86 5.70
C ARG A 36 4.75 12.30 4.80
N LYS A 37 4.49 12.93 3.65
CA LYS A 37 3.50 12.44 2.67
C LYS A 37 3.90 11.07 2.13
N VAL A 38 5.14 10.91 1.69
CA VAL A 38 5.66 9.63 1.15
C VAL A 38 5.62 8.53 2.19
N ILE A 39 6.01 8.81 3.44
CA ILE A 39 5.97 7.82 4.53
C ILE A 39 4.53 7.40 4.82
N ASN A 40 3.59 8.35 4.87
CA ASN A 40 2.18 8.03 5.09
C ASN A 40 1.59 7.20 3.95
N GLU A 41 1.94 7.51 2.70
CA GLU A 41 1.53 6.74 1.53
C GLU A 41 2.09 5.31 1.59
N ARG A 42 3.38 5.15 1.88
CA ARG A 42 3.99 3.82 2.06
C ARG A 42 3.38 3.02 3.20
N LYS A 43 3.09 3.69 4.33
CA LYS A 43 2.41 3.06 5.46
C LYS A 43 0.99 2.63 5.11
N LEU A 44 0.27 3.45 4.32
CA LEU A 44 -1.08 3.12 3.87
C LEU A 44 -1.06 1.97 2.84
N GLN A 45 -0.08 1.96 1.94
CA GLN A 45 0.16 0.88 0.98
C GLN A 45 0.48 -0.43 1.70
N SER A 46 1.40 -0.43 2.66
CA SER A 46 1.73 -1.63 3.44
C SER A 46 0.50 -2.21 4.15
N LYS A 47 -0.37 -1.36 4.73
CA LYS A 47 -1.63 -1.80 5.32
C LYS A 47 -2.59 -2.38 4.29
N LEU A 48 -2.67 -1.79 3.11
CA LEU A 48 -3.48 -2.29 2.00
C LEU A 48 -2.99 -3.69 1.58
N ASP A 49 -1.68 -3.89 1.46
CA ASP A 49 -1.10 -5.17 1.05
C ASP A 49 -1.39 -6.27 2.07
N THR A 50 -1.24 -5.98 3.37
CA THR A 50 -1.65 -6.91 4.43
C THR A 50 -3.13 -7.26 4.33
N ALA A 51 -4.00 -6.26 4.20
CA ALA A 51 -5.44 -6.48 4.09
C ALA A 51 -5.82 -7.29 2.84
N LEU A 52 -5.16 -7.06 1.71
CA LEU A 52 -5.36 -7.83 0.48
C LEU A 52 -4.90 -9.29 0.65
N GLY A 53 -3.78 -9.51 1.33
CA GLY A 53 -3.30 -10.85 1.68
C GLY A 53 -4.29 -11.61 2.57
N ASP A 54 -4.81 -10.96 3.60
CA ASP A 54 -5.81 -11.55 4.51
C ASP A 54 -7.10 -11.90 3.76
N ILE A 55 -7.59 -11.01 2.88
CA ILE A 55 -8.77 -11.28 2.05
C ILE A 55 -8.51 -12.47 1.11
N ALA A 56 -7.32 -12.56 0.51
CA ALA A 56 -6.97 -13.69 -0.36
C ALA A 56 -6.94 -15.01 0.43
N PHE A 57 -6.40 -14.99 1.65
CA PHE A 57 -6.41 -16.15 2.54
C PHE A 57 -7.85 -16.58 2.86
N LEU A 58 -8.73 -15.66 3.28
CA LEU A 58 -10.13 -15.96 3.57
C LEU A 58 -10.88 -16.53 2.35
N LEU A 59 -10.60 -16.01 1.16
CA LEU A 59 -11.16 -16.54 -0.09
C LEU A 59 -10.70 -17.95 -0.41
N MET A 60 -9.43 -18.27 -0.11
CA MET A 60 -8.92 -19.64 -0.26
C MET A 60 -9.56 -20.58 0.76
N VAL A 61 -9.70 -20.16 2.02
CA VAL A 61 -10.39 -20.92 3.07
C VAL A 61 -11.83 -21.24 2.64
N GLU A 62 -12.57 -20.26 2.12
CA GLU A 62 -13.90 -20.49 1.58
C GLU A 62 -13.89 -21.54 0.45
N ASN A 63 -12.91 -21.46 -0.45
CA ASN A 63 -12.77 -22.40 -1.56
C ASN A 63 -12.53 -23.84 -1.07
N PHE A 64 -11.62 -24.01 -0.10
CA PHE A 64 -11.36 -25.31 0.53
C PHE A 64 -12.59 -25.85 1.26
N HIS A 65 -13.30 -25.03 2.05
CA HIS A 65 -14.54 -25.45 2.71
C HIS A 65 -15.62 -25.87 1.71
N CYS A 66 -15.75 -25.15 0.59
CA CYS A 66 -16.68 -25.52 -0.48
C CYS A 66 -16.32 -26.86 -1.12
N ARG A 67 -15.02 -27.13 -1.30
CA ARG A 67 -14.52 -28.41 -1.83
C ARG A 67 -14.81 -29.56 -0.86
N GLU A 68 -14.52 -29.39 0.42
CA GLU A 68 -14.81 -30.40 1.45
C GLU A 68 -16.31 -30.67 1.57
N HIS A 69 -17.15 -29.63 1.54
CA HIS A 69 -18.61 -29.81 1.50
C HIS A 69 -19.08 -30.57 0.26
N LEU A 70 -18.49 -30.29 -0.90
CA LEU A 70 -18.81 -31.03 -2.12
C LEU A 70 -18.44 -32.51 -2.01
N LEU A 71 -17.30 -32.83 -1.41
CA LEU A 71 -16.84 -34.22 -1.20
C LEU A 71 -17.72 -34.97 -0.19
N THR A 72 -18.13 -34.31 0.89
CA THR A 72 -18.89 -34.92 1.99
C THR A 72 -20.39 -34.99 1.73
N GLN A 73 -20.99 -33.95 1.13
CA GLN A 73 -22.44 -33.80 0.96
C GLN A 73 -22.90 -33.83 -0.50
N GLY A 74 -21.97 -33.94 -1.46
CA GLY A 74 -22.28 -33.95 -2.89
C GLY A 74 -22.75 -32.61 -3.47
N LYS A 75 -22.82 -31.54 -2.66
CA LYS A 75 -23.28 -30.20 -3.08
C LYS A 75 -22.44 -29.09 -2.44
N SER A 76 -22.23 -28.01 -3.17
CA SER A 76 -21.57 -26.80 -2.65
C SER A 76 -22.61 -25.80 -2.15
N ASN A 77 -22.59 -25.50 -0.85
CA ASN A 77 -23.51 -24.55 -0.20
C ASN A 77 -23.01 -23.10 -0.18
N LYS A 78 -22.06 -22.76 -1.05
CA LYS A 78 -21.38 -21.45 -1.07
C LYS A 78 -22.34 -20.26 -1.09
N LEU A 79 -23.29 -20.25 -2.01
CA LEU A 79 -24.23 -19.13 -2.18
C LEU A 79 -25.15 -18.99 -0.97
N ASN A 80 -25.58 -20.12 -0.41
CA ASN A 80 -26.45 -20.13 0.76
C ASN A 80 -25.72 -19.55 1.99
N ILE A 81 -24.48 -19.98 2.22
CA ILE A 81 -23.65 -19.45 3.32
C ILE A 81 -23.42 -17.94 3.15
N ARG A 82 -23.11 -17.47 1.94
CA ARG A 82 -22.97 -16.03 1.68
C ARG A 82 -24.26 -15.25 1.94
N TYR A 83 -25.41 -15.85 1.64
CA TYR A 83 -26.72 -15.25 1.93
C TYR A 83 -26.99 -15.20 3.44
N CYS A 84 -26.75 -16.29 4.16
CA CYS A 84 -26.84 -16.35 5.62
C CYS A 84 -25.95 -15.29 6.28
N VAL A 85 -24.68 -15.20 5.88
CA VAL A 85 -23.75 -14.18 6.39
C VAL A 85 -24.29 -12.77 6.16
N LYS A 86 -24.82 -12.49 4.96
CA LYS A 86 -25.42 -11.18 4.65
C LYS A 86 -26.63 -10.86 5.54
N GLN A 87 -27.47 -11.85 5.83
CA GLN A 87 -28.65 -11.67 6.66
C GLN A 87 -28.32 -11.54 8.15
N GLU A 88 -27.39 -12.35 8.66
CA GLU A 88 -27.04 -12.41 10.08
C GLU A 88 -26.09 -11.29 10.51
N THR A 89 -25.15 -10.89 9.65
CA THR A 89 -24.11 -9.91 10.00
C THR A 89 -24.32 -8.54 9.37
N HIS A 90 -25.28 -8.42 8.43
CA HIS A 90 -25.51 -7.23 7.60
C HIS A 90 -24.28 -6.75 6.80
N LEU A 91 -23.21 -7.55 6.74
CA LEU A 91 -22.03 -7.25 5.95
C LEU A 91 -22.29 -7.49 4.46
N VAL A 92 -21.91 -6.52 3.63
CA VAL A 92 -22.08 -6.60 2.17
C VAL A 92 -20.73 -6.94 1.52
N TRP A 93 -20.68 -8.11 0.89
CA TRP A 93 -19.54 -8.51 0.09
C TRP A 93 -19.49 -7.73 -1.23
N SER A 94 -18.45 -6.93 -1.46
CA SER A 94 -18.34 -6.09 -2.66
C SER A 94 -18.07 -6.86 -3.96
N GLY A 95 -17.49 -8.06 -3.88
CA GLY A 95 -17.13 -8.88 -5.04
C GLY A 95 -15.95 -8.35 -5.86
N ARG A 96 -15.38 -7.20 -5.49
CA ARG A 96 -14.32 -6.54 -6.26
C ARG A 96 -12.96 -7.22 -6.11
N ASN A 97 -12.68 -7.76 -4.94
CA ASN A 97 -11.40 -8.40 -4.63
C ASN A 97 -11.50 -9.91 -4.90
N THR A 98 -11.34 -10.31 -6.15
CA THR A 98 -11.18 -11.73 -6.51
C THR A 98 -9.72 -12.14 -6.41
N LEU A 99 -9.43 -13.43 -6.15
CA LEU A 99 -8.05 -13.93 -6.04
C LEU A 99 -7.15 -13.45 -7.19
N SER A 100 -7.61 -13.59 -8.44
CA SER A 100 -6.85 -13.13 -9.61
C SER A 100 -6.67 -11.62 -9.71
N ARG A 101 -7.58 -10.82 -9.13
CA ARG A 101 -7.42 -9.36 -9.07
C ARG A 101 -6.46 -8.95 -7.96
N ILE A 102 -6.48 -9.66 -6.83
CA ILE A 102 -5.54 -9.44 -5.73
C ILE A 102 -4.12 -9.81 -6.17
N GLU A 103 -3.93 -10.96 -6.82
CA GLU A 103 -2.63 -11.37 -7.39
C GLU A 103 -2.08 -10.31 -8.36
N LYS A 104 -2.93 -9.76 -9.24
CA LYS A 104 -2.52 -8.69 -10.16
C LYS A 104 -2.17 -7.39 -9.43
N ALA A 105 -2.93 -7.02 -8.40
CA ALA A 105 -2.65 -5.83 -7.62
C ALA A 105 -1.29 -5.94 -6.92
N VAL A 106 -1.02 -7.06 -6.26
CA VAL A 106 0.25 -7.33 -5.58
C VAL A 106 1.44 -7.32 -6.56
N VAL A 107 1.29 -7.93 -7.74
CA VAL A 107 2.35 -7.96 -8.78
C VAL A 107 2.63 -6.57 -9.36
N GLN A 108 1.59 -5.77 -9.64
CA GLN A 108 1.78 -4.40 -10.15
C GLN A 108 2.47 -3.47 -9.14
N GLN A 109 2.33 -3.75 -7.85
CA GLN A 109 2.95 -2.95 -6.79
C GLN A 109 4.44 -3.30 -6.59
N GLN A 110 4.83 -4.56 -6.78
CA GLN A 110 6.24 -4.98 -6.73
C GLN A 110 7.10 -4.36 -7.84
N ASP A 111 6.53 -4.06 -9.01
CA ASP A 111 7.25 -3.36 -10.10
C ASP A 111 7.47 -1.86 -9.83
N GLY A 112 6.77 -1.27 -8.85
CA GLY A 112 6.84 0.17 -8.52
C GLY A 112 7.91 0.53 -7.48
N ASP A 113 8.28 -0.41 -6.60
CA ASP A 113 9.35 -0.27 -5.60
C ASP A 113 10.54 -1.18 -6.02
N ILE A 114 11.49 -0.60 -6.77
CA ILE A 114 12.88 -1.07 -6.97
C ILE A 114 13.11 -2.08 -8.13
N VAL A 115 13.97 -1.66 -9.08
CA VAL A 115 14.95 -2.41 -9.89
C VAL A 115 14.66 -3.90 -10.11
N LYS A 116 14.43 -4.27 -11.39
CA LYS A 116 14.53 -5.62 -11.99
C LYS A 116 15.15 -6.67 -11.04
N MET A 117 14.31 -7.33 -10.25
CA MET A 117 14.66 -8.62 -9.66
C MET A 117 14.02 -9.70 -10.51
N ASP A 118 14.82 -10.71 -10.83
CA ASP A 118 14.44 -11.80 -11.71
C ASP A 118 13.07 -12.39 -11.39
N LYS A 119 12.34 -12.69 -12.46
CA LYS A 119 10.95 -13.17 -12.49
C LYS A 119 10.68 -14.19 -11.36
N PRO A 120 9.57 -14.08 -10.60
CA PRO A 120 9.19 -15.13 -9.68
C PRO A 120 8.96 -16.44 -10.44
N VAL A 121 9.69 -17.48 -10.05
CA VAL A 121 9.52 -18.85 -10.55
C VAL A 121 8.10 -19.29 -10.18
N ARG A 122 7.23 -19.42 -11.19
CA ARG A 122 5.87 -19.93 -10.98
C ARG A 122 5.93 -21.37 -10.50
N PRO A 123 5.19 -21.77 -9.45
CA PRO A 123 5.05 -23.18 -9.12
C PRO A 123 4.41 -23.91 -10.31
N ALA A 124 4.98 -25.05 -10.67
CA ALA A 124 4.52 -25.87 -11.78
C ALA A 124 3.02 -26.17 -11.62
N ARG A 125 2.23 -25.72 -12.61
CA ARG A 125 0.80 -26.00 -12.69
C ARG A 125 0.65 -27.50 -12.98
N MET A 126 0.49 -28.31 -11.94
CA MET A 126 0.25 -29.74 -12.09
C MET A 126 -1.09 -29.92 -12.81
N LYS A 127 -1.03 -30.34 -14.08
CA LYS A 127 -2.22 -30.71 -14.85
C LYS A 127 -2.81 -31.94 -14.17
N SER A 128 -3.91 -31.75 -13.44
CA SER A 128 -4.76 -32.85 -13.02
C SER A 128 -5.24 -33.56 -14.29
N ARG A 129 -4.79 -34.80 -14.48
CA ARG A 129 -5.36 -35.74 -15.45
C ARG A 129 -6.45 -36.51 -14.70
N TYR A 130 -7.63 -35.91 -14.62
CA TYR A 130 -8.88 -36.61 -14.37
C TYR A 130 -9.95 -35.95 -15.23
#